data_AF-A0A285VGJ4-F1
#
_entry.id   AF-A0A285VGJ4-F1
#
_cell.length_a   1.000
_cell.length_b   1.000
_cell.length_c   1.000
_cell.angle_alpha   90.00
_cell.angle_beta   90.00
_cell.angle_gamma   90.00
#
_symmetry.space_group_name_H-M   'P 1'
#
loop_
_entity.id
_entity.type
_entity.pdbx_description
1 polymer ?
#
loop_
_entity_poly.entity_id
_entity_poly.type
_entity_poly.pdbx_seq_one_letter_code
_entity_poly.pdbx_strand_id
1 'polypeptide(L)'
;MPRTWRALLVALTAVAAVLLPIGPPAQAAERVVTYTVVSQGVVHGDLGQLAAVAAGTLNDARGWGLGGALAFQQVPSGGEFTLILAAPSVVGAQSGCDAFYSCRVGRNVYINDDRWRGATATWPHGLATYQQYVITHEVGHWLGLGHRNCPAGGRLAPAMQQQSIGLQGCLANMWPLIGEREEAGRNMRVAVGWTWIERRYIDLGQERGPLGGPVTWETPTPYGLGWMQHFNRPDGASIYWSQSTGAHEVYGLIRTRYGQVGWELGPLGFPVTGELPTPDGWGRMSHFAGSGGASIYFHPWTGAHEIYGAIRAQWGALGWELGPLSYPVTGELPTPGGRGRFNHFAGQGGASIYWSPTTGAHEVYGAIRARWAQLGWEQGALGFPVSGEYPVPGGRRSDFEGGSIRWDAARDVTEVLPR
;
A
#
# COMPACT_ATOMS: atom_id res chain seq x y z
N MET A 1 29.38 40.17 35.64
CA MET A 1 29.42 38.98 34.77
C MET A 1 28.51 37.90 35.34
N PRO A 2 27.35 37.61 34.74
CA PRO A 2 26.63 36.38 35.07
C PRO A 2 26.23 35.58 33.82
N ARG A 3 25.98 34.26 34.04
CA ARG A 3 25.16 33.34 33.23
C ARG A 3 25.81 32.83 31.92
N THR A 4 25.72 31.56 31.50
CA THR A 4 24.80 30.45 31.80
C THR A 4 25.33 29.18 31.14
N TRP A 5 25.21 28.04 31.81
CA TRP A 5 25.25 26.71 31.19
C TRP A 5 23.99 26.53 30.33
N ARG A 6 24.14 26.27 29.03
CA ARG A 6 23.04 25.80 28.17
C ARG A 6 23.10 24.27 28.09
N ALA A 7 22.26 23.61 28.87
CA ALA A 7 21.88 22.23 28.59
C ALA A 7 20.87 22.25 27.43
N LEU A 8 21.24 21.66 26.29
CA LEU A 8 20.29 21.32 25.23
C LEU A 8 19.45 20.12 25.69
N LEU A 9 18.20 20.39 26.07
CA LEU A 9 17.16 19.37 26.14
C LEU A 9 16.60 19.19 24.73
N VAL A 10 17.00 18.12 24.05
CA VAL A 10 16.26 17.59 22.90
C VAL A 10 15.05 16.85 23.46
N ALA A 11 13.89 17.52 23.45
CA ALA A 11 12.62 16.86 23.73
C ALA A 11 12.24 15.99 22.52
N LEU A 12 12.55 14.70 22.59
CA LEU A 12 11.94 13.69 21.74
C LEU A 12 10.52 13.42 22.26
N THR A 13 9.54 14.20 21.79
CA THR A 13 8.15 13.80 21.91
C THR A 13 7.88 12.70 20.88
N ALA A 14 7.84 11.46 21.32
CA ALA A 14 7.22 10.38 20.56
C ALA A 14 5.73 10.72 20.44
N VAL A 15 5.31 11.26 19.29
CA VAL A 15 3.89 11.30 18.94
C VAL A 15 3.49 9.84 18.73
N ALA A 16 2.70 9.28 19.63
CA ALA A 16 2.03 8.02 19.37
C ALA A 16 1.16 8.24 18.13
N ALA A 17 1.57 7.69 16.99
CA ALA A 17 0.77 7.73 15.78
C ALA A 17 -0.55 7.02 16.09
N VAL A 18 -1.64 7.79 16.14
CA VAL A 18 -2.99 7.22 16.16
C VAL A 18 -3.15 6.53 14.81
N LEU A 19 -3.20 5.20 14.83
CA LEU A 19 -3.44 4.43 13.61
C LEU A 19 -4.77 4.88 12.99
N LEU A 20 -4.73 5.26 11.72
CA LEU A 20 -5.93 5.60 10.97
C LEU A 20 -6.90 4.40 10.91
N PRO A 21 -8.23 4.64 10.85
CA PRO A 21 -9.18 3.56 10.75
C PRO A 21 -8.98 2.79 9.44
N ILE A 22 -8.98 1.46 9.53
CA ILE A 22 -8.82 0.54 8.40
C ILE A 22 -10.06 0.48 7.47
N GLY A 23 -11.21 0.92 7.97
CA GLY A 23 -12.48 0.89 7.25
C GLY A 23 -13.32 2.13 7.52
N PRO A 24 -14.51 2.22 6.90
CA PRO A 24 -15.48 3.26 7.23
C PRO A 24 -15.78 3.26 8.73
N PRO A 25 -16.15 4.43 9.30
CA PRO A 25 -16.58 4.49 10.70
C PRO A 25 -17.69 3.46 10.90
N ALA A 26 -17.52 2.62 11.93
CA ALA A 26 -18.50 1.60 12.25
C ALA A 26 -19.83 2.30 12.54
N GLN A 27 -20.87 1.91 11.79
CA GLN A 27 -22.24 2.21 12.18
C GLN A 27 -22.57 1.41 13.45
N ALA A 28 -23.64 1.75 14.17
CA ALA A 28 -24.07 0.91 15.28
C ALA A 28 -24.24 -0.53 14.79
N ALA A 29 -23.64 -1.48 15.50
CA ALA A 29 -23.64 -2.87 15.06
C ALA A 29 -25.06 -3.39 14.88
N GLU A 30 -25.30 -4.09 13.78
CA GLU A 30 -26.60 -4.68 13.46
C GLU A 30 -26.97 -5.74 14.49
N ARG A 31 -25.96 -6.47 15.01
CA ARG A 31 -26.11 -7.45 16.07
C ARG A 31 -24.95 -7.42 17.06
N VAL A 32 -25.29 -7.51 18.34
CA VAL A 32 -24.33 -7.72 19.42
C VAL A 32 -24.28 -9.21 19.75
N VAL A 33 -23.09 -9.79 19.73
CA VAL A 33 -22.79 -11.13 20.22
C VAL A 33 -22.15 -11.03 21.59
N THR A 34 -22.75 -11.65 22.59
CA THR A 34 -22.18 -11.63 23.94
C THR A 34 -21.27 -12.84 24.18
N TYR A 35 -20.21 -12.67 24.97
CA TYR A 35 -19.34 -13.79 25.36
C TYR A 35 -18.79 -13.64 26.78
N THR A 36 -18.50 -14.76 27.42
CA THR A 36 -17.86 -14.77 28.75
C THR A 36 -16.45 -15.32 28.65
N VAL A 37 -15.52 -14.75 29.42
CA VAL A 37 -14.12 -15.20 29.47
C VAL A 37 -13.86 -15.84 30.83
N VAL A 38 -13.39 -17.08 30.85
CA VAL A 38 -13.07 -17.83 32.08
C VAL A 38 -11.79 -18.64 31.91
N SER A 39 -11.22 -19.13 33.01
CA SER A 39 -10.17 -20.14 32.99
C SER A 39 -10.68 -21.48 33.52
N GLN A 40 -10.08 -22.59 33.07
CA GLN A 40 -10.37 -23.93 33.56
C GLN A 40 -9.09 -24.77 33.70
N GLY A 41 -8.94 -25.41 34.86
CA GLY A 41 -7.73 -26.16 35.21
C GLY A 41 -6.59 -25.26 35.72
N VAL A 42 -5.39 -25.83 35.85
CA VAL A 42 -4.19 -25.09 36.23
C VAL A 42 -3.62 -24.43 34.98
N VAL A 43 -3.86 -23.13 34.84
CA VAL A 43 -3.37 -22.31 33.72
C VAL A 43 -2.29 -21.35 34.19
N HIS A 44 -1.38 -20.97 33.30
CA HIS A 44 -0.30 -20.03 33.58
C HIS A 44 -0.39 -18.75 32.73
N GLY A 45 -1.27 -18.72 31.72
CA GLY A 45 -1.53 -17.56 30.90
C GLY A 45 -2.40 -16.53 31.63
N ASP A 46 -2.28 -15.28 31.19
CA ASP A 46 -3.03 -14.16 31.73
C ASP A 46 -4.44 -14.12 31.12
N LEU A 47 -5.46 -14.26 31.97
CA LEU A 47 -6.87 -14.24 31.56
C LEU A 47 -7.32 -12.84 31.08
N GLY A 48 -6.78 -11.78 31.67
CA GLY A 48 -7.00 -10.40 31.24
C GLY A 48 -6.38 -10.13 29.87
N GLN A 49 -5.20 -10.70 29.61
CA GLN A 49 -4.60 -10.66 28.27
C GLN A 49 -5.48 -11.38 27.25
N LEU A 50 -5.99 -12.58 27.56
CA LEU A 50 -6.91 -13.30 26.68
C LEU A 50 -8.15 -12.46 26.37
N ALA A 51 -8.76 -11.87 27.39
CA ALA A 51 -9.93 -10.99 27.23
C ALA A 51 -9.63 -9.80 26.31
N ALA A 52 -8.49 -9.12 26.51
CA ALA A 52 -8.09 -7.96 25.72
C ALA A 52 -7.81 -8.33 24.25
N VAL A 53 -7.06 -9.42 24.01
CA VAL A 53 -6.76 -9.89 22.64
C VAL A 53 -8.05 -10.36 21.96
N ALA A 54 -8.96 -11.03 22.67
CA ALA A 54 -10.25 -11.44 22.12
C ALA A 54 -11.10 -10.24 21.72
N ALA A 55 -11.25 -9.25 22.61
CA ALA A 55 -12.01 -8.04 22.33
C ALA A 55 -11.46 -7.30 21.10
N GLY A 56 -10.13 -7.14 21.02
CA GLY A 56 -9.47 -6.48 19.88
C GLY A 56 -9.57 -7.27 18.59
N THR A 57 -9.37 -8.60 18.63
CA THR A 57 -9.38 -9.46 17.44
C THR A 57 -10.77 -9.60 16.86
N LEU A 58 -11.76 -9.84 17.71
CA LEU A 58 -13.14 -10.07 17.27
C LEU A 58 -13.80 -8.78 16.76
N ASN A 59 -13.50 -7.62 17.34
CA ASN A 59 -14.07 -6.34 16.90
C ASN A 59 -13.20 -5.56 15.91
N ASP A 60 -12.04 -6.09 15.50
CA ASP A 60 -11.28 -5.50 14.40
C ASP A 60 -12.12 -5.60 13.11
N ALA A 61 -12.08 -4.55 12.29
CA ALA A 61 -12.85 -4.50 11.05
C ALA A 61 -12.45 -5.59 10.03
N ARG A 62 -11.24 -6.17 10.15
CA ARG A 62 -10.78 -7.35 9.39
C ARG A 62 -11.33 -8.67 9.93
N GLY A 63 -11.73 -8.70 11.20
CA GLY A 63 -12.09 -9.90 11.93
C GLY A 63 -13.57 -10.26 11.82
N TRP A 64 -14.04 -11.03 12.80
CA TRP A 64 -15.43 -11.48 12.86
C TRP A 64 -16.44 -10.39 13.21
N GLY A 65 -15.99 -9.18 13.53
CA GLY A 65 -16.84 -8.00 13.63
C GLY A 65 -17.46 -7.63 12.27
N LEU A 66 -17.01 -8.25 11.17
CA LEU A 66 -17.56 -8.10 9.83
C LEU A 66 -17.67 -6.63 9.44
N GLY A 67 -16.58 -5.87 9.62
CA GLY A 67 -16.53 -4.44 9.33
C GLY A 67 -17.45 -3.58 10.20
N GLY A 68 -17.82 -4.07 11.39
CA GLY A 68 -18.69 -3.39 12.35
C GLY A 68 -20.14 -3.86 12.35
N ALA A 69 -20.52 -4.79 11.47
CA ALA A 69 -21.88 -5.35 11.45
C ALA A 69 -22.18 -6.23 12.68
N LEU A 70 -21.15 -6.89 13.23
CA LEU A 70 -21.19 -7.59 14.50
C LEU A 70 -20.34 -6.85 15.53
N ALA A 71 -20.87 -6.72 16.75
CA ALA A 71 -20.10 -6.32 17.91
C ALA A 71 -19.99 -7.49 18.89
N PHE A 72 -18.77 -7.86 19.28
CA PHE A 72 -18.51 -8.84 20.31
C PHE A 72 -18.34 -8.15 21.65
N GLN A 73 -19.26 -8.41 22.57
CA GLN A 73 -19.28 -7.79 23.89
C GLN A 73 -19.00 -8.84 24.98
N GLN A 74 -17.92 -8.62 25.72
CA GLN A 74 -17.66 -9.43 26.90
C GLN A 74 -18.70 -9.11 28.00
N VAL A 75 -19.27 -10.15 28.60
CA VAL A 75 -20.19 -10.07 29.74
C VAL A 75 -19.70 -10.96 30.90
N PRO A 76 -19.99 -10.61 32.16
CA PRO A 76 -19.51 -11.35 33.33
C PRO A 76 -19.93 -12.84 33.34
N SER A 77 -21.12 -13.14 32.83
CA SER A 77 -21.64 -14.50 32.70
C SER A 77 -22.76 -14.55 31.67
N GLY A 78 -23.09 -15.76 31.20
CA GLY A 78 -24.27 -15.98 30.36
C GLY A 78 -24.15 -15.51 28.91
N GLY A 79 -22.95 -15.15 28.42
CA GLY A 79 -22.77 -14.76 27.02
C GLY A 79 -23.17 -15.88 26.04
N GLU A 80 -23.42 -15.61 24.77
CA GLU A 80 -23.80 -16.65 23.79
C GLU A 80 -22.73 -17.76 23.63
N PHE A 81 -21.45 -17.42 23.80
CA PHE A 81 -20.36 -18.39 23.91
C PHE A 81 -19.42 -18.11 25.09
N THR A 82 -18.61 -19.10 25.43
CA THR A 82 -17.62 -19.00 26.49
C THR A 82 -16.23 -19.19 25.90
N LEU A 83 -15.36 -18.19 26.06
CA LEU A 83 -13.94 -18.28 25.75
C LEU A 83 -13.19 -18.75 27.00
N ILE A 84 -12.54 -19.90 26.91
CA ILE A 84 -11.97 -20.61 28.06
C ILE A 84 -10.47 -20.72 27.88
N LEU A 85 -9.67 -20.06 28.72
CA LEU A 85 -8.25 -20.40 28.85
C LEU A 85 -8.15 -21.73 29.61
N ALA A 86 -7.66 -22.78 28.97
CA ALA A 86 -7.75 -24.14 29.49
C ALA A 86 -6.38 -24.80 29.59
N ALA A 87 -6.15 -25.52 30.70
CA ALA A 87 -5.01 -26.42 30.80
C ALA A 87 -5.09 -27.51 29.71
N PRO A 88 -3.96 -28.01 29.17
CA PRO A 88 -3.96 -29.06 28.14
C PRO A 88 -4.81 -30.29 28.48
N SER A 89 -4.80 -30.71 29.75
CA SER A 89 -5.60 -31.84 30.24
C SER A 89 -7.11 -31.59 30.18
N VAL A 90 -7.55 -30.33 30.36
CA VAL A 90 -8.97 -29.95 30.24
C VAL A 90 -9.41 -29.99 28.77
N VAL A 91 -8.55 -29.53 27.85
CA VAL A 91 -8.83 -29.59 26.41
C VAL A 91 -8.90 -31.04 25.93
N GLY A 92 -7.91 -31.86 26.28
CA GLY A 92 -7.85 -33.27 25.88
C GLY A 92 -8.95 -34.16 26.46
N ALA A 93 -9.62 -33.72 27.52
CA ALA A 93 -10.79 -34.41 28.06
C ALA A 93 -12.08 -34.15 27.25
N GLN A 94 -12.09 -33.17 26.36
CA GLN A 94 -13.25 -32.88 25.52
C GLN A 94 -13.33 -33.83 24.32
N SER A 95 -14.54 -34.27 24.00
CA SER A 95 -14.76 -35.17 22.86
C SER A 95 -14.33 -34.52 21.54
N GLY A 96 -13.45 -35.19 20.79
CA GLY A 96 -12.97 -34.74 19.49
C GLY A 96 -11.84 -33.70 19.54
N CYS A 97 -11.35 -33.34 20.73
CA CYS A 97 -10.25 -32.40 20.89
C CYS A 97 -8.93 -33.12 21.22
N ASP A 98 -7.83 -32.57 20.71
CA ASP A 98 -6.47 -33.00 21.06
C ASP A 98 -5.91 -32.10 22.16
N ALA A 99 -5.28 -32.68 23.18
CA ALA A 99 -4.72 -31.97 24.32
C ALA A 99 -3.64 -30.94 23.95
N PHE A 100 -3.05 -31.04 22.77
CA PHE A 100 -1.99 -30.16 22.29
C PHE A 100 -2.54 -28.86 21.64
N TYR A 101 -3.73 -28.90 21.04
CA TYR A 101 -4.30 -27.78 20.28
C TYR A 101 -5.42 -27.06 21.04
N SER A 102 -5.88 -25.94 20.50
CA SER A 102 -7.14 -25.32 20.90
C SER A 102 -8.32 -26.04 20.22
N CYS A 103 -9.54 -25.84 20.73
CA CYS A 103 -10.69 -26.58 20.24
C CYS A 103 -12.01 -25.88 20.55
N ARG A 104 -13.04 -26.09 19.73
CA ARG A 104 -14.41 -25.63 20.00
C ARG A 104 -15.36 -26.81 20.18
N VAL A 105 -16.07 -26.85 21.32
CA VAL A 105 -17.12 -27.84 21.61
C VAL A 105 -18.42 -27.15 21.99
N GLY A 106 -19.45 -27.29 21.16
CA GLY A 106 -20.72 -26.60 21.36
C GLY A 106 -20.53 -25.08 21.42
N ARG A 107 -20.86 -24.48 22.57
CA ARG A 107 -20.69 -23.04 22.85
C ARG A 107 -19.37 -22.69 23.54
N ASN A 108 -18.53 -23.67 23.85
CA ASN A 108 -17.27 -23.47 24.55
C ASN A 108 -16.12 -23.44 23.55
N VAL A 109 -15.33 -22.37 23.61
CA VAL A 109 -14.17 -22.09 22.79
C VAL A 109 -12.95 -22.22 23.69
N TYR A 110 -12.27 -23.36 23.63
CA TYR A 110 -11.12 -23.68 24.48
C TYR A 110 -9.83 -23.20 23.83
N ILE A 111 -9.15 -22.29 24.50
CA ILE A 111 -7.80 -21.82 24.16
C ILE A 111 -6.80 -22.57 25.03
N ASN A 112 -5.96 -23.37 24.40
CA ASN A 112 -4.96 -24.17 25.08
C ASN A 112 -3.87 -23.28 25.70
N ASP A 113 -3.66 -23.37 27.02
CA ASP A 113 -2.74 -22.51 27.77
C ASP A 113 -1.29 -22.62 27.30
N ASP A 114 -0.83 -23.82 26.96
CA ASP A 114 0.55 -24.02 26.48
C ASP A 114 0.76 -23.34 25.13
N ARG A 115 -0.22 -23.46 24.22
CA ARG A 115 -0.16 -22.79 22.92
C ARG A 115 -0.38 -21.29 23.04
N TRP A 116 -1.22 -20.84 23.97
CA TRP A 116 -1.43 -19.42 24.26
C TRP A 116 -0.14 -18.72 24.68
N ARG A 117 0.74 -19.43 25.42
CA ARG A 117 2.03 -18.91 25.88
C ARG A 117 3.19 -19.19 24.93
N GLY A 118 3.10 -20.22 24.09
CA GLY A 118 4.24 -20.72 23.32
C GLY A 118 4.06 -20.81 21.80
N ALA A 119 2.87 -20.51 21.26
CA ALA A 119 2.49 -20.79 19.87
C ALA A 119 2.75 -22.25 19.46
N THR A 120 2.59 -22.58 18.18
CA THR A 120 3.07 -23.84 17.60
C THR A 120 4.30 -23.60 16.74
N ALA A 121 5.12 -24.63 16.53
CA ALA A 121 6.31 -24.53 15.68
C ALA A 121 5.96 -24.21 14.20
N THR A 122 4.71 -24.44 13.79
CA THR A 122 4.23 -24.16 12.43
C THR A 122 3.90 -22.69 12.21
N TRP A 123 3.72 -21.91 13.28
CA TRP A 123 3.38 -20.50 13.17
C TRP A 123 4.65 -19.66 12.95
N PRO A 124 4.82 -19.04 11.76
CA PRO A 124 6.08 -18.41 11.39
C PRO A 124 6.22 -16.97 11.92
N HIS A 125 5.20 -16.46 12.63
CA HIS A 125 5.17 -15.11 13.16
C HIS A 125 5.28 -15.12 14.69
N GLY A 126 5.31 -13.94 15.33
CA GLY A 126 5.46 -13.84 16.78
C GLY A 126 4.22 -14.30 17.56
N LEU A 127 4.41 -14.62 18.85
CA LEU A 127 3.36 -15.12 19.75
C LEU A 127 2.08 -14.28 19.73
N ALA A 128 2.19 -12.95 19.71
CA ALA A 128 1.03 -12.06 19.69
C ALA A 128 0.10 -12.32 18.48
N THR A 129 0.68 -12.60 17.31
CA THR A 129 -0.11 -12.90 16.10
C THR A 129 -0.70 -14.31 16.13
N TYR A 130 -0.03 -15.27 16.79
CA TYR A 130 -0.59 -16.60 17.03
C TYR A 130 -1.82 -16.52 17.94
N GLN A 131 -1.73 -15.73 19.01
CA GLN A 131 -2.81 -15.49 19.96
C GLN A 131 -4.05 -14.92 19.26
N GLN A 132 -3.87 -14.00 18.31
CA GLN A 132 -4.96 -13.50 17.46
C GLN A 132 -5.52 -14.62 16.57
N TYR A 133 -4.65 -15.31 15.83
CA TYR A 133 -5.06 -16.39 14.93
C TYR A 133 -5.90 -17.47 15.63
N VAL A 134 -5.47 -17.95 16.79
CA VAL A 134 -6.16 -19.05 17.48
C VAL A 134 -7.55 -18.60 17.97
N ILE A 135 -7.71 -17.35 18.39
CA ILE A 135 -9.03 -16.80 18.71
C ILE A 135 -9.90 -16.73 17.45
N THR A 136 -9.37 -16.19 16.34
CA THR A 136 -10.08 -16.13 15.06
C THR A 136 -10.55 -17.53 14.63
N HIS A 137 -9.67 -18.52 14.67
CA HIS A 137 -9.96 -19.89 14.24
C HIS A 137 -11.07 -20.53 15.07
N GLU A 138 -10.91 -20.56 16.41
CA GLU A 138 -11.84 -21.27 17.28
C GLU A 138 -13.21 -20.57 17.38
N VAL A 139 -13.24 -19.23 17.33
CA VAL A 139 -14.51 -18.49 17.27
C VAL A 139 -15.16 -18.64 15.89
N GLY A 140 -14.37 -18.81 14.81
CA GLY A 140 -14.89 -19.14 13.49
C GLY A 140 -15.70 -20.44 13.50
N HIS A 141 -15.26 -21.45 14.25
CA HIS A 141 -16.06 -22.66 14.46
C HIS A 141 -17.37 -22.39 15.19
N TRP A 142 -17.38 -21.51 16.20
CA TRP A 142 -18.61 -21.12 16.89
C TRP A 142 -19.59 -20.40 15.96
N LEU A 143 -19.07 -19.57 15.04
CA LEU A 143 -19.85 -18.91 13.96
C LEU A 143 -20.34 -19.88 12.87
N GLY A 144 -20.06 -21.18 13.01
CA GLY A 144 -20.56 -22.23 12.14
C GLY A 144 -19.64 -22.58 10.98
N LEU A 145 -18.40 -22.07 10.94
CA LEU A 145 -17.46 -22.39 9.88
C LEU A 145 -16.76 -23.74 10.13
N GLY A 146 -16.62 -24.53 9.07
CA GLY A 146 -15.79 -25.75 9.05
C GLY A 146 -14.34 -25.46 8.67
N HIS A 147 -13.47 -26.45 8.86
CA HIS A 147 -12.08 -26.35 8.40
C HIS A 147 -12.00 -26.12 6.89
N ARG A 148 -10.97 -25.37 6.46
CA ARG A 148 -10.63 -25.17 5.05
C ARG A 148 -9.20 -25.63 4.78
N ASN A 149 -8.93 -26.05 3.55
CA ASN A 149 -7.57 -26.40 3.12
C ASN A 149 -6.85 -25.18 2.54
N CYS A 150 -5.53 -25.26 2.48
CA CYS A 150 -4.74 -24.28 1.74
C CYS A 150 -5.17 -24.29 0.26
N PRO A 151 -5.60 -23.15 -0.32
CA PRO A 151 -6.05 -23.10 -1.70
C PRO A 151 -4.93 -23.38 -2.72
N ALA A 152 -3.71 -22.90 -2.45
CA ALA A 152 -2.51 -23.20 -3.21
C ALA A 152 -1.25 -22.69 -2.48
N GLY A 153 -0.09 -23.24 -2.80
CA GLY A 153 1.19 -22.76 -2.30
C GLY A 153 1.40 -21.26 -2.57
N GLY A 154 1.93 -20.53 -1.59
CA GLY A 154 2.17 -19.08 -1.67
C GLY A 154 0.91 -18.20 -1.60
N ARG A 155 -0.28 -18.78 -1.45
CA ARG A 155 -1.52 -18.03 -1.15
C ARG A 155 -1.62 -17.78 0.34
N LEU A 156 -2.36 -16.73 0.71
CA LEU A 156 -2.74 -16.52 2.10
C LEU A 156 -3.67 -17.64 2.58
N ALA A 157 -3.38 -18.22 3.73
CA ALA A 157 -4.20 -19.26 4.34
C ALA A 157 -5.59 -18.74 4.71
N PRO A 158 -6.67 -19.53 4.54
CA PRO A 158 -7.93 -19.26 5.22
C PRO A 158 -7.74 -19.25 6.75
N ALA A 159 -8.46 -18.40 7.48
CA ALA A 159 -8.39 -18.42 8.95
C ALA A 159 -8.84 -19.78 9.51
N MET A 160 -9.79 -20.44 8.83
CA MET A 160 -10.27 -21.77 9.17
C MET A 160 -9.37 -22.91 8.67
N GLN A 161 -8.20 -22.62 8.09
CA GLN A 161 -7.16 -23.63 7.92
C GLN A 161 -6.55 -23.97 9.28
N GLN A 162 -6.26 -25.25 9.51
CA GLN A 162 -5.60 -25.73 10.73
C GLN A 162 -4.10 -25.38 10.77
N GLN A 163 -3.78 -24.08 10.83
CA GLN A 163 -2.41 -23.55 10.70
C GLN A 163 -1.52 -23.89 11.91
N SER A 164 -2.11 -24.17 13.08
CA SER A 164 -1.40 -24.74 14.23
C SER A 164 -0.78 -26.12 13.95
N ILE A 165 -1.31 -26.86 12.98
CA ILE A 165 -0.84 -28.19 12.57
C ILE A 165 0.11 -28.08 11.37
N GLY A 166 -0.27 -27.27 10.37
CA GLY A 166 0.55 -27.11 9.17
C GLY A 166 -0.05 -26.16 8.13
N LEU A 167 0.83 -25.46 7.44
CA LEU A 167 0.44 -24.45 6.44
C LEU A 167 0.17 -25.02 5.05
N GLN A 168 0.53 -26.27 4.75
CA GLN A 168 0.27 -26.90 3.44
C GLN A 168 0.79 -26.07 2.25
N GLY A 169 1.85 -25.27 2.45
CA GLY A 169 2.42 -24.36 1.46
C GLY A 169 1.83 -22.95 1.44
N CYS A 170 0.75 -22.67 2.17
CA CYS A 170 0.19 -21.34 2.30
C CYS A 170 1.04 -20.42 3.19
N LEU A 171 0.84 -19.12 3.03
CA LEU A 171 1.33 -18.09 3.94
C LEU A 171 0.37 -18.00 5.13
N ALA A 172 0.91 -17.95 6.35
CA ALA A 172 0.10 -17.92 7.57
C ALA A 172 -0.82 -16.68 7.60
N ASN A 173 -2.00 -16.85 8.20
CA ASN A 173 -3.03 -15.82 8.24
C ASN A 173 -3.90 -15.88 9.48
N MET A 174 -4.00 -14.76 10.18
CA MET A 174 -4.81 -14.61 11.38
C MET A 174 -6.18 -13.96 11.14
N TRP A 175 -6.41 -13.42 9.94
CA TRP A 175 -7.67 -12.76 9.59
C TRP A 175 -8.51 -13.63 8.65
N PRO A 176 -9.83 -13.65 8.79
CA PRO A 176 -10.67 -14.38 7.85
C PRO A 176 -10.61 -13.77 6.45
N LEU A 177 -10.55 -14.63 5.43
CA LEU A 177 -10.66 -14.20 4.03
C LEU A 177 -12.09 -13.73 3.73
N ILE A 178 -12.26 -12.96 2.64
CA ILE A 178 -13.56 -12.43 2.21
C ILE A 178 -14.64 -13.52 2.19
N GLY A 179 -14.38 -14.67 1.56
CA GLY A 179 -15.35 -15.77 1.49
C GLY A 179 -15.66 -16.46 2.82
N GLU A 180 -14.81 -16.31 3.85
CA GLU A 180 -15.09 -16.77 5.22
C GLU A 180 -15.98 -15.76 5.94
N ARG A 181 -15.71 -14.46 5.78
CA ARG A 181 -16.53 -13.38 6.33
C ARG A 181 -17.94 -13.37 5.75
N GLU A 182 -18.10 -13.61 4.46
CA GLU A 182 -19.42 -13.74 3.82
C GLU A 182 -20.21 -14.93 4.37
N GLU A 183 -19.54 -16.06 4.62
CA GLU A 183 -20.18 -17.23 5.23
C GLU A 183 -20.63 -16.95 6.67
N ALA A 184 -19.75 -16.34 7.48
CA ALA A 184 -20.11 -15.89 8.82
C ALA A 184 -21.29 -14.92 8.80
N GLY A 185 -21.29 -13.93 7.89
CA GLY A 185 -22.40 -12.98 7.73
C GLY A 185 -23.72 -13.67 7.41
N ARG A 186 -23.73 -14.66 6.51
CA ARG A 186 -24.93 -15.48 6.22
C ARG A 186 -25.41 -16.27 7.44
N ASN A 187 -24.49 -16.92 8.17
CA ASN A 187 -24.83 -17.68 9.36
C ASN A 187 -25.42 -16.79 10.47
N MET A 188 -24.90 -15.57 10.59
CA MET A 188 -25.32 -14.60 11.61
C MET A 188 -26.48 -13.70 11.17
N ARG A 189 -26.86 -13.77 9.89
CA ARG A 189 -27.91 -12.97 9.24
C ARG A 189 -27.65 -11.47 9.33
N VAL A 190 -26.43 -11.05 9.02
CA VAL A 190 -26.02 -9.65 8.97
C VAL A 190 -25.31 -9.33 7.65
N ALA A 191 -25.38 -8.08 7.23
CA ALA A 191 -24.65 -7.63 6.04
C ALA A 191 -23.18 -7.35 6.38
N VAL A 192 -22.24 -7.96 5.66
CA VAL A 192 -20.80 -7.77 5.91
C VAL A 192 -20.36 -6.35 5.52
N GLY A 193 -19.76 -5.63 6.47
CA GLY A 193 -18.97 -4.44 6.21
C GLY A 193 -17.55 -4.80 5.76
N TRP A 194 -16.94 -3.94 4.93
CA TRP A 194 -15.64 -4.16 4.31
C TRP A 194 -14.66 -3.05 4.71
N THR A 195 -13.38 -3.41 4.88
CA THR A 195 -12.30 -2.40 4.94
C THR A 195 -12.25 -1.62 3.62
N TRP A 196 -11.49 -0.53 3.61
CA TRP A 196 -11.31 0.25 2.38
C TRP A 196 -10.61 -0.56 1.28
N ILE A 197 -9.63 -1.38 1.66
CA ILE A 197 -8.87 -2.22 0.73
C ILE A 197 -9.72 -3.39 0.24
N GLU A 198 -10.44 -4.08 1.13
CA GLU A 198 -11.36 -5.16 0.76
C GLU A 198 -12.41 -4.67 -0.23
N ARG A 199 -13.03 -3.50 0.03
CA ARG A 199 -14.03 -2.95 -0.89
C ARG A 199 -13.44 -2.76 -2.29
N ARG A 200 -12.26 -2.13 -2.39
CA ARG A 200 -11.58 -1.94 -3.68
C ARG A 200 -11.24 -3.27 -4.34
N TYR A 201 -10.77 -4.24 -3.58
CA TYR A 201 -10.44 -5.57 -4.09
C TYR A 201 -11.67 -6.33 -4.61
N ILE A 202 -12.81 -6.20 -3.92
CA ILE A 202 -14.12 -6.74 -4.35
C ILE A 202 -14.56 -6.09 -5.66
N ASP A 203 -14.51 -4.76 -5.76
CA ASP A 203 -14.87 -4.01 -6.97
C ASP A 203 -14.02 -4.42 -8.19
N LEU A 204 -12.78 -4.84 -7.95
CA LEU A 204 -11.86 -5.34 -8.97
C LEU A 204 -12.08 -6.83 -9.34
N GLY A 205 -13.03 -7.52 -8.71
CA GLY A 205 -13.36 -8.92 -9.01
C GLY A 205 -12.60 -9.96 -8.18
N GLN A 206 -12.01 -9.54 -7.05
CA GLN A 206 -11.31 -10.41 -6.09
C GLN A 206 -10.24 -11.29 -6.77
N GLU A 207 -10.18 -12.60 -6.45
CA GLU A 207 -9.16 -13.52 -6.97
C GLU A 207 -9.26 -13.74 -8.49
N ARG A 208 -10.44 -13.47 -9.07
CA ARG A 208 -10.66 -13.52 -10.53
C ARG A 208 -10.30 -12.20 -11.21
N GLY A 209 -10.05 -11.17 -10.41
CA GLY A 209 -9.64 -9.84 -10.83
C GLY A 209 -8.17 -9.76 -11.23
N PRO A 210 -7.70 -8.55 -11.60
CA PRO A 210 -6.38 -8.33 -12.16
C PRO A 210 -5.23 -8.51 -11.14
N LEU A 211 -5.52 -8.51 -9.84
CA LEU A 211 -4.50 -8.55 -8.78
C LEU A 211 -4.16 -9.97 -8.32
N GLY A 212 -5.00 -10.96 -8.66
CA GLY A 212 -4.93 -12.27 -8.05
C GLY A 212 -5.39 -12.23 -6.58
N GLY A 213 -4.92 -13.17 -5.76
CA GLY A 213 -5.29 -13.32 -4.35
C GLY A 213 -4.30 -12.64 -3.41
N PRO A 214 -4.73 -12.28 -2.19
CA PRO A 214 -3.86 -11.64 -1.21
C PRO A 214 -2.69 -12.56 -0.82
N VAL A 215 -1.54 -11.96 -0.54
CA VAL A 215 -0.33 -12.63 0.00
C VAL A 215 0.13 -12.05 1.32
N THR A 216 -0.44 -10.92 1.72
CA THR A 216 -0.27 -10.36 3.07
C THR A 216 -1.62 -10.06 3.67
N TRP A 217 -1.61 -9.87 4.99
CA TRP A 217 -2.70 -9.22 5.69
C TRP A 217 -2.76 -7.75 5.29
N GLU A 218 -3.91 -7.11 5.52
CA GLU A 218 -3.96 -5.66 5.56
C GLU A 218 -3.15 -5.16 6.75
N THR A 219 -2.17 -4.32 6.48
CA THR A 219 -1.26 -3.76 7.48
C THR A 219 -1.18 -2.25 7.35
N PRO A 220 -0.95 -1.52 8.45
CA PRO A 220 -0.71 -0.10 8.34
C PRO A 220 0.58 0.13 7.53
N THR A 221 0.62 1.21 6.76
CA THR A 221 1.86 1.69 6.16
C THR A 221 2.81 2.16 7.29
N PRO A 222 4.12 2.29 7.04
CA PRO A 222 5.04 2.94 7.96
C PRO A 222 4.49 4.27 8.48
N TYR A 223 4.73 4.53 9.76
CA TYR A 223 4.21 5.68 10.52
C TYR A 223 2.68 5.79 10.61
N GLY A 224 1.92 4.78 10.18
CA GLY A 224 0.46 4.74 10.33
C GLY A 224 -0.30 5.72 9.43
N LEU A 225 0.32 6.16 8.33
CA LEU A 225 -0.25 7.15 7.39
C LEU A 225 -1.37 6.60 6.50
N GLY A 226 -1.55 5.29 6.48
CA GLY A 226 -2.53 4.60 5.66
C GLY A 226 -2.48 3.10 5.90
N TRP A 227 -3.11 2.37 4.98
CA TRP A 227 -3.15 0.90 5.00
C TRP A 227 -2.70 0.35 3.65
N MET A 228 -2.15 -0.86 3.65
CA MET A 228 -1.74 -1.55 2.43
C MET A 228 -1.96 -3.05 2.51
N GLN A 229 -2.09 -3.67 1.34
CA GLN A 229 -2.07 -5.12 1.17
C GLN A 229 -1.39 -5.50 -0.15
N HIS A 230 -0.68 -6.63 -0.16
CA HIS A 230 -0.04 -7.17 -1.36
C HIS A 230 -0.81 -8.37 -1.91
N PHE A 231 -0.73 -8.55 -3.23
CA PHE A 231 -1.45 -9.58 -3.98
C PHE A 231 -0.51 -10.34 -4.92
N ASN A 232 -0.88 -11.57 -5.27
CA ASN A 232 -0.02 -12.54 -5.96
C ASN A 232 0.00 -12.42 -7.49
N ARG A 233 -0.30 -11.24 -8.04
CA ARG A 233 -0.12 -10.97 -9.46
C ARG A 233 1.34 -11.27 -9.87
N PRO A 234 1.61 -11.97 -11.00
CA PRO A 234 2.97 -12.39 -11.36
C PRO A 234 4.01 -11.25 -11.47
N ASP A 235 3.58 -10.06 -11.86
CA ASP A 235 4.40 -8.84 -11.99
C ASP A 235 4.25 -7.90 -10.76
N GLY A 236 3.64 -8.39 -9.67
CA GLY A 236 3.43 -7.69 -8.41
C GLY A 236 2.21 -6.78 -8.39
N ALA A 237 1.45 -6.82 -7.29
CA ALA A 237 0.30 -5.96 -7.06
C ALA A 237 0.20 -5.53 -5.58
N SER A 238 -0.25 -4.30 -5.37
CA SER A 238 -0.63 -3.78 -4.05
C SER A 238 -1.91 -2.96 -4.17
N ILE A 239 -2.69 -2.90 -3.08
CA ILE A 239 -3.66 -1.83 -2.86
C ILE A 239 -3.17 -1.00 -1.68
N TYR A 240 -3.20 0.32 -1.84
CA TYR A 240 -2.93 1.29 -0.78
C TYR A 240 -4.19 2.10 -0.51
N TRP A 241 -4.40 2.44 0.76
CA TRP A 241 -5.40 3.40 1.18
C TRP A 241 -4.78 4.49 2.04
N SER A 242 -5.21 5.74 1.83
CA SER A 242 -5.02 6.83 2.77
C SER A 242 -6.31 7.64 2.92
N GLN A 243 -6.42 8.43 3.98
CA GLN A 243 -7.60 9.28 4.20
C GLN A 243 -7.80 10.31 3.08
N SER A 244 -6.72 10.82 2.47
CA SER A 244 -6.79 11.85 1.44
C SER A 244 -7.00 11.30 0.04
N THR A 245 -6.59 10.06 -0.23
CA THR A 245 -6.64 9.48 -1.58
C THR A 245 -7.70 8.40 -1.76
N GLY A 246 -8.12 7.71 -0.69
CA GLY A 246 -8.93 6.50 -0.84
C GLY A 246 -8.09 5.29 -1.27
N ALA A 247 -8.76 4.18 -1.58
CA ALA A 247 -8.11 2.89 -1.86
C ALA A 247 -7.84 2.72 -3.37
N HIS A 248 -6.57 2.55 -3.72
CA HIS A 248 -6.11 2.40 -5.10
C HIS A 248 -5.08 1.29 -5.26
N GLU A 249 -5.26 0.51 -6.31
CA GLU A 249 -4.34 -0.52 -6.76
C GLU A 249 -3.20 0.06 -7.60
N VAL A 250 -2.00 -0.45 -7.36
CA VAL A 250 -0.82 -0.26 -8.21
C VAL A 250 -0.22 -1.62 -8.49
N TYR A 251 0.09 -1.91 -9.74
CA TYR A 251 0.63 -3.21 -10.13
C TYR A 251 1.65 -3.13 -11.28
N GLY A 252 2.25 -4.26 -11.64
CA GLY A 252 3.18 -4.38 -12.75
C GLY A 252 4.41 -3.48 -12.64
N LEU A 253 4.85 -2.95 -13.78
CA LEU A 253 6.04 -2.10 -13.86
C LEU A 253 5.85 -0.75 -13.18
N ILE A 254 4.61 -0.23 -13.11
CA ILE A 254 4.29 0.98 -12.35
C ILE A 254 4.54 0.75 -10.86
N ARG A 255 4.03 -0.35 -10.29
CA ARG A 255 4.31 -0.71 -8.89
C ARG A 255 5.79 -0.96 -8.64
N THR A 256 6.46 -1.64 -9.57
CA THR A 256 7.91 -1.87 -9.47
C THR A 256 8.66 -0.55 -9.37
N ARG A 257 8.31 0.42 -10.22
CA ARG A 257 8.94 1.75 -10.18
C ARG A 257 8.58 2.52 -8.92
N TYR A 258 7.33 2.46 -8.47
CA TYR A 258 6.89 3.06 -7.22
C TYR A 258 7.73 2.59 -6.02
N GLY A 259 8.04 1.29 -5.96
CA GLY A 259 8.92 0.75 -4.93
C GLY A 259 10.39 1.21 -5.04
N GLN A 260 10.92 1.35 -6.25
CA GLN A 260 12.29 1.85 -6.47
C GLN A 260 12.47 3.30 -6.04
N VAL A 261 11.40 4.09 -6.03
CA VAL A 261 11.43 5.50 -5.62
C VAL A 261 10.90 5.73 -4.20
N GLY A 262 10.78 4.68 -3.39
CA GLY A 262 10.49 4.79 -1.96
C GLY A 262 9.02 4.66 -1.56
N TRP A 263 8.16 4.13 -2.42
CA TRP A 263 6.74 3.91 -2.15
C TRP A 263 6.03 5.19 -1.68
N GLU A 264 5.10 5.09 -0.73
CA GLU A 264 4.29 6.21 -0.20
C GLU A 264 5.11 7.21 0.62
N LEU A 265 6.32 6.83 1.06
CA LEU A 265 7.26 7.71 1.72
C LEU A 265 8.17 8.46 0.72
N GLY A 266 8.17 8.02 -0.53
CA GLY A 266 8.91 8.64 -1.62
C GLY A 266 8.28 9.95 -2.10
N PRO A 267 8.86 10.58 -3.14
CA PRO A 267 8.37 11.84 -3.68
C PRO A 267 6.96 11.73 -4.29
N LEU A 268 6.51 10.51 -4.60
CA LEU A 268 5.21 10.27 -5.22
C LEU A 268 4.06 10.29 -4.22
N GLY A 269 4.27 9.96 -2.95
CA GLY A 269 3.18 9.80 -1.98
C GLY A 269 2.19 8.68 -2.36
N PHE A 270 1.00 8.68 -1.74
CA PHE A 270 -0.03 7.67 -1.98
C PHE A 270 -0.63 7.74 -3.40
N PRO A 271 -1.05 6.59 -3.97
CA PRO A 271 -1.77 6.57 -5.24
C PRO A 271 -3.15 7.26 -5.12
N VAL A 272 -3.51 8.01 -6.17
CA VAL A 272 -4.76 8.76 -6.33
C VAL A 272 -5.66 8.11 -7.40
N THR A 273 -5.07 7.28 -8.26
CA THR A 273 -5.81 6.46 -9.23
C THR A 273 -5.29 5.04 -9.19
N GLY A 274 -6.12 4.11 -9.70
CA GLY A 274 -5.59 2.83 -10.17
C GLY A 274 -4.66 2.99 -11.37
N GLU A 275 -4.30 1.87 -12.01
CA GLU A 275 -3.63 1.90 -13.30
C GLU A 275 -4.64 2.14 -14.43
N LEU A 276 -4.43 3.22 -15.18
CA LEU A 276 -5.28 3.65 -16.29
C LEU A 276 -4.55 3.44 -17.62
N PRO A 277 -5.25 3.11 -18.72
CA PRO A 277 -4.67 3.21 -20.05
C PRO A 277 -4.37 4.67 -20.37
N THR A 278 -3.28 4.91 -21.10
CA THR A 278 -3.03 6.23 -21.69
C THR A 278 -4.00 6.49 -22.85
N PRO A 279 -4.43 7.75 -23.08
CA PRO A 279 -5.29 8.14 -24.19
C PRO A 279 -4.88 7.65 -25.59
N ASP A 280 -3.58 7.54 -25.85
CA ASP A 280 -3.04 7.03 -27.12
C ASP A 280 -3.19 5.51 -27.31
N GLY A 281 -3.56 4.77 -26.26
CA GLY A 281 -3.76 3.33 -26.26
C GLY A 281 -2.48 2.48 -26.15
N TRP A 282 -1.30 3.08 -26.01
CA TRP A 282 -0.03 2.34 -26.02
C TRP A 282 0.56 2.07 -24.63
N GLY A 283 0.27 2.96 -23.67
CA GLY A 283 0.85 2.96 -22.36
C GLY A 283 -0.16 2.78 -21.23
N ARG A 284 0.38 2.93 -20.01
CA ARG A 284 -0.37 2.89 -18.76
C ARG A 284 0.11 4.02 -17.85
N MET A 285 -0.74 4.49 -16.96
CA MET A 285 -0.36 5.50 -15.98
C MET A 285 -1.05 5.29 -14.63
N SER A 286 -0.41 5.78 -13.58
CA SER A 286 -1.07 6.03 -12.29
C SER A 286 -0.68 7.41 -11.78
N HIS A 287 -1.63 8.10 -11.16
CA HIS A 287 -1.41 9.38 -10.50
C HIS A 287 -1.23 9.18 -9.00
N PHE A 288 -0.42 10.05 -8.38
CA PHE A 288 -0.07 9.98 -6.98
C PHE A 288 -0.13 11.37 -6.33
N ALA A 289 -0.26 11.40 -5.00
CA ALA A 289 -0.53 12.57 -4.18
C ALA A 289 0.70 13.39 -3.79
N GLY A 290 1.85 13.09 -4.38
CA GLY A 290 3.12 13.78 -4.14
C GLY A 290 3.01 15.29 -4.36
N SER A 291 3.84 16.06 -3.67
CA SER A 291 3.79 17.52 -3.70
C SER A 291 3.90 18.07 -5.14
N GLY A 292 2.98 18.95 -5.52
CA GLY A 292 2.89 19.49 -6.89
C GLY A 292 2.31 18.50 -7.92
N GLY A 293 1.81 17.35 -7.48
CA GLY A 293 1.28 16.28 -8.31
C GLY A 293 2.37 15.35 -8.82
N ALA A 294 2.06 14.05 -8.87
CA ALA A 294 3.00 13.02 -9.28
C ALA A 294 2.33 11.98 -10.19
N SER A 295 3.10 11.38 -11.10
CA SER A 295 2.63 10.28 -11.93
C SER A 295 3.77 9.33 -12.29
N ILE A 296 3.41 8.07 -12.49
CA ILE A 296 4.28 7.11 -13.18
C ILE A 296 3.59 6.75 -14.49
N TYR A 297 4.30 6.87 -15.59
CA TYR A 297 3.87 6.42 -16.91
C TYR A 297 4.70 5.23 -17.35
N PHE A 298 4.05 4.24 -17.91
CA PHE A 298 4.66 3.08 -18.54
C PHE A 298 4.38 3.09 -20.04
N HIS A 299 5.42 2.79 -20.83
CA HIS A 299 5.29 2.49 -22.25
C HIS A 299 6.15 1.25 -22.61
N PRO A 300 5.70 0.35 -23.50
CA PRO A 300 6.43 -0.87 -23.86
C PRO A 300 7.91 -0.67 -24.24
N TRP A 301 8.25 0.41 -24.93
CA TRP A 301 9.62 0.69 -25.37
C TRP A 301 10.47 1.50 -24.39
N THR A 302 9.86 2.25 -23.47
CA THR A 302 10.61 3.14 -22.57
C THR A 302 10.65 2.61 -21.13
N GLY A 303 9.73 1.73 -20.75
CA GLY A 303 9.57 1.27 -19.37
C GLY A 303 8.71 2.21 -18.53
N ALA A 304 8.77 2.05 -17.21
CA ALA A 304 7.99 2.84 -16.25
C ALA A 304 8.86 3.95 -15.62
N HIS A 305 8.41 5.19 -15.76
CA HIS A 305 9.14 6.37 -15.27
C HIS A 305 8.21 7.33 -14.55
N GLU A 306 8.73 7.91 -13.47
CA GLU A 306 8.06 8.89 -12.64
C GLU A 306 8.39 10.33 -13.05
N ILE A 307 7.38 11.18 -12.98
CA ILE A 307 7.47 12.62 -13.21
C ILE A 307 6.61 13.31 -12.16
N TYR A 308 7.13 14.34 -11.50
CA TYR A 308 6.41 15.06 -10.45
C TYR A 308 6.66 16.57 -10.49
N GLY A 309 5.91 17.29 -9.66
CA GLY A 309 6.07 18.73 -9.46
C GLY A 309 6.02 19.56 -10.75
N ALA A 310 6.94 20.52 -10.85
CA ALA A 310 6.96 21.50 -11.94
C ALA A 310 7.23 20.86 -13.31
N ILE A 311 8.06 19.81 -13.38
CA ILE A 311 8.34 19.11 -14.63
C ILE A 311 7.08 18.42 -15.14
N ARG A 312 6.35 17.74 -14.25
CA ARG A 312 5.07 17.11 -14.59
C ARG A 312 4.05 18.15 -15.06
N ALA A 313 3.95 19.28 -14.36
CA ALA A 313 3.04 20.36 -14.75
C ALA A 313 3.36 20.91 -16.14
N GLN A 314 4.64 21.13 -16.46
CA GLN A 314 5.06 21.60 -17.78
C GLN A 314 4.76 20.56 -18.87
N TRP A 315 5.05 19.29 -18.63
CA TRP A 315 4.71 18.22 -19.58
C TRP A 315 3.20 18.12 -19.82
N GLY A 316 2.39 18.29 -18.76
CA GLY A 316 0.94 18.32 -18.88
C GLY A 316 0.41 19.51 -19.69
N ALA A 317 1.02 20.69 -19.53
CA ALA A 317 0.68 21.87 -20.34
C ALA A 317 1.00 21.68 -21.84
N LEU A 318 1.97 20.80 -22.15
CA LEU A 318 2.36 20.44 -23.51
C LEU A 318 1.54 19.28 -24.10
N GLY A 319 0.52 18.79 -23.39
CA GLY A 319 -0.36 17.73 -23.87
C GLY A 319 0.08 16.31 -23.50
N TRP A 320 0.89 16.14 -22.45
CA TRP A 320 1.30 14.82 -21.93
C TRP A 320 1.94 13.94 -23.01
N GLU A 321 1.59 12.65 -23.07
CA GLU A 321 2.12 11.68 -24.03
C GLU A 321 1.66 11.94 -25.48
N LEU A 322 0.55 12.67 -25.66
CA LEU A 322 0.09 13.14 -26.97
C LEU A 322 0.85 14.37 -27.47
N GLY A 323 1.57 15.03 -26.57
CA GLY A 323 2.39 16.20 -26.84
C GLY A 323 3.68 15.88 -27.61
N PRO A 324 4.43 16.91 -28.03
CA PRO A 324 5.66 16.74 -28.81
C PRO A 324 6.77 15.99 -28.05
N LEU A 325 6.68 15.94 -26.72
CA LEU A 325 7.64 15.26 -25.87
C LEU A 325 7.40 13.75 -25.81
N SER A 326 6.18 13.26 -26.07
CA SER A 326 5.81 11.85 -25.90
C SER A 326 6.11 11.33 -24.48
N TYR A 327 6.42 10.04 -24.34
CA TYR A 327 6.64 9.39 -23.06
C TYR A 327 7.98 9.75 -22.40
N PRO A 328 8.04 9.75 -21.06
CA PRO A 328 9.31 9.78 -20.35
C PRO A 328 10.18 8.57 -20.68
N VAL A 329 11.49 8.80 -20.75
CA VAL A 329 12.53 7.75 -20.87
C VAL A 329 13.46 7.69 -19.66
N THR A 330 13.31 8.65 -18.72
CA THR A 330 13.94 8.64 -17.41
C THR A 330 12.93 9.03 -16.35
N GLY A 331 13.17 8.59 -15.11
CA GLY A 331 12.64 9.26 -13.92
C GLY A 331 13.20 10.67 -13.75
N GLU A 332 12.75 11.38 -12.71
CA GLU A 332 13.19 12.75 -12.43
C GLU A 332 14.55 12.74 -11.70
N LEU A 333 15.60 13.11 -12.44
CA LEU A 333 16.99 13.05 -11.99
C LEU A 333 17.50 14.42 -11.56
N PRO A 334 18.42 14.50 -10.56
CA PRO A 334 19.17 15.73 -10.31
C PRO A 334 20.10 16.03 -11.49
N THR A 335 20.29 17.31 -11.81
CA THR A 335 21.37 17.70 -12.72
C THR A 335 22.73 17.45 -12.04
N PRO A 336 23.81 17.10 -12.78
CA PRO A 336 25.10 16.80 -12.15
C PRO A 336 25.68 17.94 -11.31
N GLY A 337 25.36 19.20 -11.66
CA GLY A 337 25.73 20.38 -10.85
C GLY A 337 24.82 20.64 -9.64
N GLY A 338 23.78 19.84 -9.41
CA GLY A 338 22.86 19.96 -8.27
C GLY A 338 21.94 21.19 -8.28
N ARG A 339 22.04 22.06 -9.30
CA ARG A 339 21.25 23.30 -9.42
C ARG A 339 19.78 23.06 -9.78
N GLY A 340 19.44 21.88 -10.28
CA GLY A 340 18.13 21.61 -10.83
C GLY A 340 17.84 20.14 -11.01
N ARG A 341 16.74 19.84 -11.72
CA ARG A 341 16.27 18.49 -12.01
C ARG A 341 15.81 18.40 -13.46
N PHE A 342 15.74 17.19 -14.00
CA PHE A 342 15.26 16.97 -15.36
C PHE A 342 14.62 15.60 -15.56
N ASN A 343 13.79 15.52 -16.60
CA ASN A 343 13.38 14.28 -17.24
C ASN A 343 13.75 14.33 -18.72
N HIS A 344 14.13 13.19 -19.28
CA HIS A 344 14.20 12.99 -20.73
C HIS A 344 12.93 12.31 -21.23
N PHE A 345 12.58 12.59 -22.49
CA PHE A 345 11.39 12.07 -23.15
C PHE A 345 11.69 11.57 -24.57
N ALA A 346 10.79 10.72 -25.08
CA ALA A 346 10.93 9.96 -26.32
C ALA A 346 10.52 10.75 -27.58
N GLY A 347 10.16 12.02 -27.45
CA GLY A 347 9.77 12.89 -28.56
C GLY A 347 10.77 12.89 -29.70
N GLN A 348 10.29 13.17 -30.92
CA GLN A 348 11.09 13.09 -32.14
C GLN A 348 12.36 13.98 -32.04
N GLY A 349 13.52 13.40 -32.36
CA GLY A 349 14.82 14.08 -32.22
C GLY A 349 15.33 14.20 -30.76
N GLY A 350 14.62 13.58 -29.81
CA GLY A 350 14.89 13.64 -28.38
C GLY A 350 14.29 14.87 -27.73
N ALA A 351 13.78 14.71 -26.50
CA ALA A 351 13.22 15.81 -25.74
C ALA A 351 13.65 15.77 -24.27
N SER A 352 13.68 16.92 -23.61
CA SER A 352 13.94 17.06 -22.19
C SER A 352 13.08 18.17 -21.60
N ILE A 353 12.73 18.05 -20.32
CA ILE A 353 12.32 19.20 -19.51
C ILE A 353 13.35 19.35 -18.40
N TYR A 354 13.89 20.56 -18.25
CA TYR A 354 14.79 20.93 -17.16
C TYR A 354 14.10 21.94 -16.27
N TRP A 355 14.29 21.78 -14.96
CA TRP A 355 13.82 22.70 -13.94
C TRP A 355 14.98 23.19 -13.07
N SER A 356 14.96 24.48 -12.73
CA SER A 356 15.77 25.02 -11.63
C SER A 356 14.93 26.01 -10.80
N PRO A 357 15.33 26.32 -9.55
CA PRO A 357 14.64 27.33 -8.75
C PRO A 357 14.59 28.72 -9.40
N THR A 358 15.56 29.06 -10.26
CA THR A 358 15.69 30.39 -10.88
C THR A 358 14.96 30.49 -12.21
N THR A 359 14.91 29.39 -12.99
CA THR A 359 14.35 29.41 -14.34
C THR A 359 12.95 28.82 -14.41
N GLY A 360 12.54 27.97 -13.46
CA GLY A 360 11.34 27.15 -13.63
C GLY A 360 11.55 26.00 -14.62
N ALA A 361 10.46 25.30 -14.98
CA ALA A 361 10.50 24.12 -15.83
C ALA A 361 10.30 24.49 -17.29
N HIS A 362 11.25 24.13 -18.15
CA HIS A 362 11.19 24.41 -19.59
C HIS A 362 11.61 23.20 -20.42
N GLU A 363 10.87 22.96 -21.49
CA GLU A 363 11.16 21.94 -22.49
C GLU A 363 12.18 22.42 -23.51
N VAL A 364 13.04 21.48 -23.93
CA VAL A 364 13.96 21.64 -25.06
C VAL A 364 13.94 20.34 -25.83
N TYR A 365 13.72 20.38 -27.14
CA TYR A 365 13.60 19.19 -27.97
C TYR A 365 14.24 19.34 -29.36
N GLY A 366 14.28 18.25 -30.11
CA GLY A 366 14.77 18.21 -31.48
C GLY A 366 16.21 18.72 -31.67
N ALA A 367 16.44 19.41 -32.79
CA ALA A 367 17.77 19.89 -33.16
C ALA A 367 18.36 20.88 -32.14
N ILE A 368 17.53 21.73 -31.53
CA ILE A 368 17.96 22.68 -30.49
C ILE A 368 18.51 21.94 -29.28
N ARG A 369 17.79 20.92 -28.79
CA ARG A 369 18.27 20.05 -27.69
C ARG A 369 19.57 19.35 -28.06
N ALA A 370 19.65 18.79 -29.27
CA ALA A 370 20.86 18.11 -29.73
C ALA A 370 22.07 19.05 -29.76
N ARG A 371 21.88 20.30 -30.19
CA ARG A 371 22.95 21.31 -30.16
C ARG A 371 23.32 21.70 -28.73
N TRP A 372 22.34 21.95 -27.86
CA TRP A 372 22.59 22.29 -26.46
C TRP A 372 23.35 21.17 -25.73
N ALA A 373 23.02 19.91 -26.02
CA ALA A 373 23.73 18.74 -25.51
C ALA A 373 25.22 18.76 -25.88
N GLN A 374 25.54 19.05 -27.15
CA GLN A 374 26.94 19.17 -27.63
C GLN A 374 27.71 20.30 -26.95
N LEU A 375 26.99 21.32 -26.45
CA LEU A 375 27.57 22.49 -25.77
C LEU A 375 27.71 22.28 -24.25
N GLY A 376 27.43 21.08 -23.74
CA GLY A 376 27.58 20.74 -22.33
C GLY A 376 26.32 20.90 -21.48
N TRP A 377 25.14 20.91 -22.11
CA TRP A 377 23.85 20.99 -21.40
C TRP A 377 23.79 22.21 -20.45
N GLU A 378 23.18 22.04 -19.27
CA GLU A 378 22.99 23.08 -18.26
C GLU A 378 24.28 23.51 -17.55
N GLN A 379 25.37 22.76 -17.75
CA GLN A 379 26.71 23.11 -17.27
C GLN A 379 27.53 23.87 -18.31
N GLY A 380 27.07 23.88 -19.56
CA GLY A 380 27.68 24.65 -20.65
C GLY A 380 27.49 26.15 -20.47
N ALA A 381 28.11 26.93 -21.36
CA ALA A 381 28.05 28.39 -21.32
C ALA A 381 26.63 28.98 -21.44
N LEU A 382 25.68 28.22 -21.99
CA LEU A 382 24.29 28.63 -22.10
C LEU A 382 23.51 28.45 -20.79
N GLY A 383 23.90 27.53 -19.91
CA GLY A 383 23.17 27.26 -18.67
C GLY A 383 21.80 26.62 -18.89
N PHE A 384 20.88 26.85 -17.94
CA PHE A 384 19.52 26.31 -17.98
C PHE A 384 18.65 26.99 -19.05
N PRO A 385 17.65 26.29 -19.62
CA PRO A 385 16.62 26.93 -20.44
C PRO A 385 15.77 27.89 -19.59
N VAL A 386 15.42 29.04 -20.18
CA VAL A 386 14.52 30.06 -19.60
C VAL A 386 13.25 30.25 -20.42
N SER A 387 13.12 29.52 -21.53
CA SER A 387 11.90 29.43 -22.33
C SER A 387 11.78 28.05 -22.96
N GLY A 388 10.54 27.66 -23.23
CA GLY A 388 10.23 26.59 -24.17
C GLY A 388 10.57 26.98 -25.61
N GLU A 389 10.46 26.06 -26.55
CA GLU A 389 10.75 26.35 -27.96
C GLU A 389 9.62 27.16 -28.61
N TYR A 390 9.91 28.34 -29.14
CA TYR A 390 8.93 29.24 -29.76
C TYR A 390 9.26 29.55 -31.24
N PRO A 391 8.24 29.85 -32.06
CA PRO A 391 8.45 30.17 -33.47
C PRO A 391 9.15 31.51 -33.67
N VAL A 392 10.06 31.57 -34.64
CA VAL A 392 10.72 32.79 -35.11
C VAL A 392 10.76 32.79 -36.65
N PRO A 393 10.96 33.94 -37.32
CA PRO A 393 11.11 33.94 -38.78
C PRO A 393 12.19 32.96 -39.23
N GLY A 394 11.81 32.04 -40.12
CA GLY A 394 12.71 31.02 -40.68
C GLY A 394 12.92 29.77 -39.82
N GLY A 395 12.31 29.66 -38.63
CA GLY A 395 12.40 28.44 -37.84
C GLY A 395 11.95 28.60 -36.39
N ARG A 396 12.74 28.10 -35.43
CA ARG A 396 12.37 28.04 -34.01
C ARG A 396 13.54 28.41 -33.11
N ARG A 397 13.28 28.86 -31.89
CA ARG A 397 14.30 29.29 -30.93
C ARG A 397 13.93 28.88 -29.51
N SER A 398 14.95 28.56 -28.71
CA SER A 398 14.86 28.47 -27.25
C SER A 398 15.89 29.40 -26.64
N ASP A 399 15.54 30.01 -25.51
CA ASP A 399 16.43 30.88 -24.75
C ASP A 399 16.94 30.16 -23.50
N PHE A 400 18.16 30.49 -23.13
CA PHE A 400 18.90 29.96 -21.99
C PHE A 400 19.49 31.11 -21.18
N GLU A 401 19.97 30.83 -19.96
CA GLU A 401 20.57 31.84 -19.07
C GLU A 401 21.66 32.68 -19.75
N GLY A 402 22.50 32.04 -20.57
CA GLY A 402 23.68 32.62 -21.24
C GLY A 402 23.53 32.90 -22.74
N GLY A 403 22.33 32.89 -23.30
CA GLY A 403 22.09 33.14 -24.73
C GLY A 403 20.95 32.32 -25.28
N SER A 404 20.95 32.05 -26.58
CA SER A 404 19.86 31.33 -27.25
C SER A 404 20.39 30.38 -28.32
N ILE A 405 19.56 29.41 -28.70
CA ILE A 405 19.81 28.59 -29.88
C ILE A 405 18.62 28.74 -30.83
N ARG A 406 18.91 29.08 -32.08
CA ARG A 406 17.92 29.14 -33.16
C ARG A 406 18.14 27.97 -34.12
N TRP A 407 17.08 27.27 -34.49
CA TRP A 407 17.04 26.31 -35.58
C TRP A 407 16.44 26.97 -36.83
N ASP A 408 17.11 26.81 -37.97
CA ASP A 408 16.66 27.26 -39.30
C ASP A 408 16.01 26.09 -40.04
N ALA A 409 14.73 26.24 -40.37
CA ALA A 409 13.93 25.18 -40.99
C ALA A 409 14.31 24.89 -42.44
N ALA A 410 14.85 25.88 -43.18
CA ALA A 410 15.19 25.72 -44.58
C ALA A 410 16.53 24.99 -44.76
N ARG A 411 17.44 25.17 -43.80
CA ARG A 411 18.80 24.62 -43.86
C ARG A 411 19.02 23.43 -42.92
N ASP A 412 18.09 23.20 -42.00
CA ASP A 412 18.20 22.22 -40.92
C ASP A 412 19.49 22.39 -40.09
N VAL A 413 19.80 23.64 -39.73
CA VAL A 413 20.99 23.98 -38.93
C VAL A 413 20.63 24.76 -37.68
N THR A 414 21.41 24.58 -36.62
CA THR A 414 21.30 25.34 -35.38
C THR A 414 22.41 26.39 -35.25
N GLU A 415 22.05 27.58 -34.82
CA GLU A 415 22.94 28.70 -34.56
C GLU A 415 22.86 29.10 -33.09
N VAL A 416 24.02 29.32 -32.45
CA VAL A 416 24.11 29.82 -31.07
C VAL A 416 24.20 31.34 -31.12
N LEU A 417 23.32 32.01 -30.39
CA LEU A 417 23.26 33.46 -30.27
C LEU A 417 23.70 33.84 -28.86
N PRO A 418 24.92 34.36 -28.67
CA PRO A 418 25.41 34.79 -27.36
C PRO A 418 24.55 35.93 -26.80
N ARG A 419 24.53 36.05 -25.47
CA ARG A 419 23.86 37.14 -24.76
C ARG A 419 24.63 38.45 -24.82
#